data_AF-A0A520KDQ1-F1
#
_entry.id   AF-A0A520KDQ1-F1
#
_cell.length_a   1.000
_cell.length_b   1.000
_cell.length_c   1.000
_cell.angle_alpha   90.00
_cell.angle_beta   90.00
_cell.angle_gamma   90.00
#
_symmetry.space_group_name_H-M   'P 1'
#
loop_
_entity.id
_entity.type
_entity.pdbx_description
1 polymer ?
#
loop_
_entity_poly.entity_id
_entity_poly.type
_entity_poly.pdbx_seq_one_letter_code
_entity_poly.pdbx_strand_id
1 'polypeptide(L)'
;MSFEPRIIAFLCNWCSYGAADMAGTSRVQYPSNVRIIRFMCSGRIDPNFVVEAFLRGADGVMMTGCHIGDCHYIDGNYKTVHRYEFLSHYLDVLGIGSERLKLAWCSAAEGNKFASEVKEFTDLIRGLGPSPMRGDDDE
;
A
#
# COMPACT_ATOMS: atom_id res chain seq x y z
N MET A 1 16.10 15.87 -12.42
CA MET A 1 14.67 15.75 -12.04
C MET A 1 14.63 15.12 -10.66
N SER A 2 13.76 15.58 -9.76
CA SER A 2 13.61 14.94 -8.44
C SER A 2 12.93 13.58 -8.61
N PHE A 3 13.47 12.55 -7.97
CA PHE A 3 12.88 11.20 -7.94
C PHE A 3 11.44 11.24 -7.43
N GLU A 4 10.50 10.69 -8.21
CA GLU A 4 9.12 10.48 -7.79
C GLU A 4 8.84 8.96 -7.68
N PRO A 5 8.48 8.45 -6.49
CA PRO A 5 8.25 7.03 -6.28
C PRO A 5 7.07 6.47 -7.07
N ARG A 6 7.16 5.22 -7.54
CA ARG A 6 6.06 4.44 -8.09
C ARG A 6 5.44 3.61 -6.97
N ILE A 7 4.24 3.96 -6.52
CA ILE A 7 3.57 3.27 -5.40
C ILE A 7 2.33 2.53 -5.88
N ILE A 8 2.24 1.25 -5.53
CA ILE A 8 1.04 0.44 -5.72
C ILE A 8 0.32 0.30 -4.38
N ALA A 9 -0.99 0.56 -4.34
CA ALA A 9 -1.79 0.38 -3.13
C ALA A 9 -2.94 -0.59 -3.37
N PHE A 10 -2.98 -1.67 -2.59
CA PHE A 10 -4.06 -2.66 -2.60
C PHE A 10 -5.11 -2.29 -1.56
N LEU A 11 -6.29 -1.87 -2.01
CA LEU A 11 -7.36 -1.40 -1.14
C LEU A 11 -8.52 -2.39 -1.10
N CYS A 12 -9.03 -2.68 0.11
CA CYS A 12 -10.30 -3.38 0.24
C CYS A 12 -11.46 -2.47 -0.16
N ASN A 13 -12.48 -3.05 -0.80
CA ASN A 13 -13.64 -2.35 -1.33
C ASN A 13 -14.45 -1.65 -0.24
N TRP A 14 -14.63 -2.30 0.90
CA TRP A 14 -15.61 -1.90 1.90
C TRP A 14 -15.16 -0.73 2.79
N CYS A 15 -13.85 -0.63 3.06
CA CYS A 15 -13.32 0.36 3.99
C CYS A 15 -12.31 1.27 3.32
N SER A 16 -11.11 0.78 2.99
CA SER A 16 -10.04 1.66 2.52
C SER A 16 -10.32 2.29 1.16
N TYR A 17 -11.01 1.58 0.25
CA TYR A 17 -11.45 2.18 -1.02
C TYR A 17 -12.46 3.31 -0.77
N GLY A 18 -13.40 3.11 0.15
CA GLY A 18 -14.30 4.17 0.63
C GLY A 18 -13.56 5.34 1.29
N ALA A 19 -12.46 5.07 2.01
CA ALA A 19 -11.61 6.12 2.58
C ALA A 19 -10.93 6.94 1.48
N ALA A 20 -10.44 6.30 0.41
CA ALA A 20 -9.88 6.98 -0.74
C ALA A 20 -10.94 7.84 -1.46
N ASP A 21 -12.16 7.31 -1.66
CA ASP A 21 -13.29 8.07 -2.20
C ASP A 21 -13.67 9.25 -1.29
N MET A 22 -13.62 9.06 0.03
CA MET A 22 -13.88 10.12 1.00
C MET A 22 -12.82 11.22 0.95
N ALA A 23 -11.54 10.87 0.80
CA ALA A 23 -10.47 11.82 0.62
C ALA A 23 -10.71 12.68 -0.63
N GLY A 24 -11.10 12.06 -1.74
CA GLY A 24 -11.44 12.73 -2.99
C GLY A 24 -12.65 13.67 -2.87
N THR A 25 -13.76 13.18 -2.31
CA THR A 25 -14.99 13.99 -2.13
C THR A 25 -14.79 15.14 -1.14
N SER A 26 -13.94 14.95 -0.14
CA SER A 26 -13.55 15.96 0.84
C SER A 26 -12.40 16.86 0.37
N ARG A 27 -11.91 16.69 -0.88
CA ARG A 27 -10.83 17.47 -1.50
C ARG A 27 -9.51 17.46 -0.72
N VAL A 28 -9.27 16.41 0.06
CA VAL A 28 -8.04 16.23 0.84
C VAL A 28 -6.90 15.90 -0.12
N GLN A 29 -5.89 16.75 -0.17
CA GLN A 29 -4.76 16.57 -1.07
C GLN A 29 -3.72 15.62 -0.47
N TYR A 30 -3.16 14.76 -1.32
CA TYR A 30 -2.03 13.89 -1.04
C TYR A 30 -1.23 13.68 -2.35
N PRO A 31 0.00 13.14 -2.30
CA PRO A 31 0.79 12.90 -3.51
C PRO A 31 0.06 12.03 -4.56
N SER A 32 0.17 12.40 -5.83
CA SER A 32 -0.57 11.77 -6.94
C SER A 32 0.09 10.53 -7.54
N ASN A 33 1.16 10.03 -6.92
CA ASN A 33 2.00 8.94 -7.42
C ASN A 33 1.57 7.54 -6.97
N VAL A 34 0.50 7.44 -6.17
CA VAL A 34 -0.11 6.16 -5.78
C VAL A 34 -1.09 5.67 -6.83
N ARG A 35 -1.01 4.39 -7.20
CA ARG A 35 -1.95 3.71 -8.09
C ARG A 35 -2.70 2.62 -7.31
N ILE A 36 -4.01 2.77 -7.25
CA ILE A 36 -4.88 1.90 -6.45
C ILE A 36 -5.31 0.68 -7.26
N ILE A 37 -5.19 -0.51 -6.66
CA ILE A 37 -5.79 -1.76 -7.12
C ILE A 37 -6.85 -2.17 -6.10
N ARG A 38 -8.09 -2.32 -6.57
CA ARG A 38 -9.23 -2.67 -5.71
C ARG A 38 -9.39 -4.18 -5.58
N PHE A 39 -9.54 -4.65 -4.34
CA PHE A 39 -10.01 -5.99 -4.02
C PHE A 39 -11.26 -5.95 -3.16
N MET A 40 -12.04 -7.03 -3.11
CA MET A 40 -13.18 -7.09 -2.20
C MET A 40 -12.74 -7.09 -0.73
N CYS A 41 -11.64 -7.76 -0.39
CA CYS A 41 -11.11 -7.85 0.96
C CYS A 41 -9.58 -7.74 0.92
N SER A 42 -8.97 -7.20 1.98
CA SER A 42 -7.51 -7.24 2.15
C SER A 42 -7.01 -8.69 2.24
N GLY A 43 -7.84 -9.61 2.73
CA GLY A 43 -7.55 -11.05 2.73
C GLY A 43 -7.39 -11.67 1.34
N ARG A 44 -7.73 -10.95 0.26
CA ARG A 44 -7.43 -11.35 -1.12
C ARG A 44 -6.00 -11.03 -1.54
N ILE A 45 -5.31 -10.13 -0.83
CA ILE A 45 -3.94 -9.76 -1.13
C ILE A 45 -3.06 -10.99 -0.92
N ASP A 46 -2.61 -11.55 -2.03
CA ASP A 46 -1.70 -12.67 -2.09
C ASP A 46 -0.27 -12.13 -2.05
N PRO A 47 0.66 -12.75 -1.29
CA PRO A 47 2.06 -12.37 -1.28
C PRO A 47 2.70 -12.23 -2.67
N ASN A 48 2.29 -13.07 -3.63
CA ASN A 48 2.81 -13.00 -4.99
C ASN A 48 2.45 -11.67 -5.69
N PHE A 49 1.32 -11.04 -5.36
CA PHE A 49 0.96 -9.73 -5.92
C PHE A 49 1.90 -8.62 -5.45
N VAL A 50 2.36 -8.71 -4.20
CA VAL A 50 3.31 -7.75 -3.63
C VAL A 50 4.68 -7.92 -4.29
N VAL A 51 5.16 -9.16 -4.39
CA VAL A 51 6.43 -9.47 -5.07
C VAL A 51 6.38 -9.05 -6.54
N GLU A 52 5.30 -9.38 -7.25
CA GLU A 52 5.11 -8.99 -8.65
C GLU A 52 5.10 -7.46 -8.83
N ALA A 53 4.53 -6.70 -7.90
CA ALA A 53 4.57 -5.24 -7.95
C ALA A 53 6.02 -4.71 -7.90
N PHE A 54 6.87 -5.28 -7.03
CA PHE A 54 8.29 -4.92 -6.98
C PHE A 54 9.05 -5.35 -8.24
N LEU A 55 8.80 -6.55 -8.77
CA LEU A 55 9.40 -7.02 -10.03
C LEU A 55 9.01 -6.13 -11.22
N ARG A 56 7.85 -5.48 -11.17
CA ARG A 56 7.40 -4.49 -12.15
C ARG A 56 7.88 -3.05 -11.87
N GLY A 57 8.82 -2.89 -10.95
CA GLY A 57 9.47 -1.61 -10.65
C GLY A 57 8.68 -0.68 -9.74
N ALA A 58 7.83 -1.23 -8.85
CA ALA A 58 7.31 -0.44 -7.73
C ALA A 58 8.42 -0.09 -6.74
N ASP A 59 8.40 1.14 -6.22
CA ASP A 59 9.32 1.61 -5.19
C ASP A 59 8.78 1.38 -3.78
N GLY A 60 7.46 1.24 -3.68
CA GLY A 60 6.75 0.92 -2.45
C GLY A 60 5.38 0.29 -2.72
N VAL A 61 4.94 -0.55 -1.79
CA VAL A 61 3.64 -1.23 -1.86
C VAL A 61 2.86 -1.00 -0.57
N MET A 62 1.60 -0.59 -0.69
CA MET A 62 0.68 -0.48 0.44
C MET A 62 -0.34 -1.62 0.40
N MET A 63 -0.51 -2.30 1.53
CA MET A 63 -1.61 -3.22 1.80
C MET A 63 -2.58 -2.53 2.74
N THR A 64 -3.84 -2.41 2.37
CA THR A 64 -4.82 -1.72 3.22
C THR A 64 -6.10 -2.52 3.41
N GLY A 65 -6.78 -2.28 4.52
CA GLY A 65 -8.07 -2.89 4.80
C GLY A 65 -8.91 -2.17 5.85
N CYS A 66 -10.00 -2.81 6.25
CA CYS A 66 -10.80 -2.42 7.41
C CYS A 66 -9.98 -2.59 8.69
N HIS A 67 -10.31 -1.82 9.72
CA HIS A 67 -9.77 -2.05 11.08
C HIS A 67 -9.98 -3.50 11.52
N ILE A 68 -9.05 -3.98 12.35
CA ILE A 68 -9.13 -5.31 12.94
C ILE A 68 -10.39 -5.38 13.81
N GLY A 69 -11.25 -6.37 13.55
CA GLY A 69 -12.60 -6.48 14.12
C GLY A 69 -13.74 -6.00 13.21
N ASP A 70 -13.44 -5.12 12.25
CA ASP A 70 -14.45 -4.49 11.37
C ASP A 70 -14.46 -5.08 9.95
N CYS A 71 -13.87 -6.25 9.75
CA CYS A 71 -13.83 -6.84 8.42
C CYS A 71 -15.24 -7.17 7.93
N HIS A 72 -15.60 -6.67 6.73
CA HIS A 72 -16.86 -7.05 6.09
C HIS A 72 -17.00 -8.58 5.91
N TYR A 73 -15.86 -9.27 5.78
CA TYR A 73 -15.81 -10.73 5.66
C TYR A 73 -15.30 -11.39 6.95
N ILE A 74 -15.59 -10.78 8.10
CA ILE A 74 -15.33 -11.29 9.46
C ILE A 74 -13.85 -11.33 9.83
N ASP A 75 -13.04 -12.15 9.15
CA ASP A 75 -11.67 -12.46 9.55
C ASP A 75 -10.60 -12.19 8.49
N GLY A 76 -10.98 -11.74 7.28
CA GLY A 76 -10.06 -11.67 6.15
C GLY A 76 -8.85 -10.77 6.36
N ASN A 77 -9.01 -9.70 7.15
CA ASN A 77 -7.91 -8.79 7.50
C ASN A 77 -6.93 -9.37 8.53
N TYR A 78 -7.33 -10.31 9.39
CA TYR A 78 -6.39 -11.02 10.27
C TYR A 78 -5.39 -11.86 9.47
N LYS A 79 -5.84 -12.51 8.40
CA LYS A 79 -4.96 -13.23 7.46
C LYS A 79 -3.98 -12.28 6.76
N THR A 80 -4.38 -11.02 6.56
CA THR A 80 -3.52 -9.99 5.96
C THR A 80 -2.39 -9.60 6.90
N VAL A 81 -2.63 -9.54 8.22
CA VAL A 81 -1.59 -9.26 9.23
C VAL A 81 -0.44 -10.27 9.13
N HIS A 82 -0.77 -11.57 9.20
CA HIS A 82 0.26 -12.62 9.14
C HIS A 82 1.02 -12.63 7.81
N ARG A 83 0.34 -12.36 6.70
CA ARG A 83 0.99 -12.24 5.38
C ARG A 83 1.91 -11.04 5.31
N TYR A 84 1.51 -9.91 5.88
CA TYR A 84 2.34 -8.71 5.94
C TYR A 84 3.60 -8.95 6.78
N GLU A 85 3.47 -9.58 7.95
CA GLU A 85 4.62 -9.93 8.80
C GLU A 85 5.62 -10.82 8.05
N PHE A 86 5.13 -11.87 7.38
CA PHE A 86 5.96 -12.74 6.54
C PHE A 86 6.62 -11.97 5.39
N LEU A 87 5.86 -11.18 4.64
CA LEU A 87 6.36 -10.40 3.51
C LEU A 87 7.41 -9.39 3.95
N SER A 88 7.19 -8.70 5.06
CA SER A 88 8.12 -7.72 5.62
C SER A 88 9.51 -8.35 5.81
N HIS A 89 9.57 -9.47 6.53
CA HIS A 89 10.82 -10.21 6.71
C HIS A 89 11.40 -10.74 5.38
N TYR A 90 10.54 -11.21 4.49
CA TYR A 90 10.97 -11.74 3.20
C TYR A 90 11.59 -10.65 2.31
N LEU A 91 11.07 -9.42 2.33
CA LEU A 91 11.62 -8.29 1.57
C LEU A 91 12.99 -7.85 2.11
N ASP A 92 13.24 -7.96 3.41
CA ASP A 92 14.58 -7.75 3.97
C ASP A 92 15.57 -8.80 3.47
N VAL A 93 15.17 -10.08 3.45
CA VAL A 93 16.00 -11.19 2.95
C VAL A 93 16.33 -11.02 1.48
N LEU A 94 15.40 -10.49 0.68
CA LEU A 94 15.62 -10.19 -0.74
C LEU A 94 16.44 -8.90 -0.98
N GLY A 95 16.78 -8.14 0.07
CA GLY A 95 17.49 -6.87 -0.05
C GLY A 95 16.65 -5.71 -0.59
N ILE A 96 15.32 -5.86 -0.68
CA ILE A 96 14.40 -4.79 -1.09
C ILE A 96 14.15 -3.80 0.06
N GLY A 97 14.11 -4.32 1.29
CA GLY A 97 13.83 -3.57 2.51
C GLY A 97 12.34 -3.58 2.89
N SER A 98 12.06 -3.98 4.11
CA SER A 98 10.71 -4.04 4.70
C SER A 98 10.02 -2.69 4.75
N GLU A 99 10.78 -1.58 4.84
CA GLU A 99 10.25 -0.21 4.86
C GLU A 99 9.54 0.16 3.55
N ARG A 100 9.76 -0.60 2.48
CA ARG A 100 9.04 -0.45 1.20
C ARG A 100 7.67 -1.12 1.17
N LEU A 101 7.26 -1.79 2.26
CA LEU A 101 5.93 -2.36 2.42
C LEU A 101 5.21 -1.68 3.59
N LYS A 102 3.98 -1.26 3.38
CA LYS A 102 3.16 -0.62 4.42
C LYS A 102 1.84 -1.33 4.61
N LEU A 103 1.46 -1.56 5.87
CA LEU A 103 0.12 -2.01 6.25
C LEU A 103 -0.64 -0.84 6.87
N ALA A 104 -1.81 -0.51 6.32
CA ALA A 104 -2.65 0.57 6.84
C ALA A 104 -4.12 0.15 7.00
N TRP A 105 -4.74 0.53 8.10
CA TRP A 105 -6.14 0.26 8.39
C TRP A 105 -6.95 1.55 8.34
N CYS A 106 -7.89 1.64 7.40
CA CYS A 106 -8.74 2.81 7.21
C CYS A 106 -10.19 2.34 7.02
N SER A 107 -11.09 2.81 7.88
CA SER A 107 -12.54 2.76 7.69
C SER A 107 -12.97 3.65 6.51
N ALA A 108 -14.17 3.43 5.99
CA ALA A 108 -14.71 4.24 4.90
C ALA A 108 -14.85 5.74 5.24
N ALA A 109 -14.91 6.08 6.54
CA ALA A 109 -15.04 7.46 7.02
C ALA A 109 -13.70 8.18 7.25
N GLU A 110 -12.57 7.51 7.00
CA GLU A 110 -11.23 7.98 7.39
C GLU A 110 -10.45 8.57 6.19
N GLY A 111 -11.09 9.44 5.39
CA GLY A 111 -10.44 10.05 4.22
C GLY A 111 -9.18 10.86 4.54
N ASN A 112 -9.19 11.64 5.63
CA ASN A 112 -8.01 12.37 6.10
C ASN A 112 -6.85 11.45 6.48
N LYS A 113 -7.17 10.33 7.13
CA LYS A 113 -6.18 9.33 7.52
C LYS A 113 -5.58 8.68 6.28
N PHE A 114 -6.40 8.23 5.33
CA PHE A 114 -5.91 7.65 4.07
C PHE A 114 -4.92 8.60 3.37
N ALA A 115 -5.26 9.88 3.25
CA ALA A 115 -4.38 10.90 2.68
C ALA A 115 -3.06 11.05 3.44
N SER A 116 -3.11 11.04 4.79
CA SER A 116 -1.91 11.06 5.64
C SER A 116 -1.04 9.82 5.43
N GLU A 117 -1.64 8.64 5.43
CA GLU A 117 -0.95 7.36 5.26
C GLU A 117 -0.22 7.28 3.93
N VAL A 118 -0.85 7.76 2.84
CA VAL A 118 -0.24 7.87 1.51
C VAL A 118 0.90 8.89 1.52
N LYS A 119 0.68 10.08 2.07
CA LYS A 119 1.70 11.14 2.10
C LYS A 119 2.95 10.70 2.86
N GLU A 120 2.77 10.20 4.08
CA GLU A 120 3.88 9.72 4.93
C GLU A 120 4.65 8.60 4.26
N PHE A 121 3.95 7.68 3.59
CA PHE A 121 4.60 6.59 2.89
C PHE A 121 5.36 7.09 1.65
N THR A 122 4.75 7.98 0.86
CA THR A 122 5.44 8.60 -0.28
C THR A 122 6.71 9.33 0.16
N ASP A 123 6.66 10.08 1.26
CA ASP A 123 7.82 10.80 1.78
C ASP A 123 8.92 9.85 2.27
N LEU A 124 8.54 8.74 2.93
CA LEU A 124 9.46 7.67 3.31
C LEU A 124 10.16 7.06 2.08
N ILE A 125 9.39 6.61 1.07
CA ILE A 125 9.98 5.99 -0.13
C ILE A 125 10.85 6.98 -0.90
N ARG A 126 10.45 8.26 -0.95
CA ARG A 126 11.28 9.31 -1.56
C ARG A 126 12.64 9.43 -0.86
N GLY A 127 12.68 9.31 0.46
CA GLY A 127 13.92 9.28 1.25
C GLY A 127 14.78 8.05 1.00
N LEU A 128 14.17 6.89 0.77
CA LEU A 128 14.87 5.64 0.45
C LEU A 128 15.40 5.58 -0.99
N GLY A 129 14.84 6.39 -1.89
CA GLY A 129 15.19 6.37 -3.32
C GLY A 129 14.57 5.19 -4.08
N PRO A 130 14.96 5.00 -5.36
CA PRO A 130 14.47 3.91 -6.20
C PRO A 130 14.62 2.53 -5.57
N SER A 131 13.65 1.64 -5.80
CA SER A 131 13.77 0.24 -5.39
C SER A 131 14.95 -0.44 -6.07
N PRO A 132 15.69 -1.33 -5.38
CA PRO A 132 16.72 -2.16 -6.01
C PRO A 132 16.21 -3.04 -7.17
N MET A 133 14.89 -3.26 -7.25
CA MET A 133 14.23 -4.04 -8.31
C MET A 133 13.67 -3.18 -9.44
N ARG A 134 13.71 -1.84 -9.31
CA ARG A 134 13.33 -0.90 -10.36
C ARG A 134 14.47 -0.91 -11.38
N GLY A 135 14.41 -1.81 -12.36
CA GLY A 135 15.41 -1.90 -13.43
C GLY A 135 15.61 -0.56 -14.17
N ASP A 136 16.66 -0.47 -14.97
CA ASP A 136 17.11 0.74 -15.66
C ASP A 136 16.17 1.26 -16.78
N ASP A 137 14.92 0.77 -16.85
CA ASP A 137 13.93 1.07 -17.91
C ASP A 137 13.37 2.52 -17.86
N ASP A 138 14.10 3.45 -17.26
CA ASP A 138 13.84 4.91 -17.27
C ASP A 138 14.83 5.67 -18.19
N GLU A 139 15.52 4.98 -19.13
CA GLU A 139 16.18 5.58 -20.32
C GLU A 139 15.28 5.59 -21.57
#